data_AF-A0A536RYN1-F1
#
_entry.id   AF-A0A536RYN1-F1
#
_cell.length_a   1.000
_cell.length_b   1.000
_cell.length_c   1.000
_cell.angle_alpha   90.00
_cell.angle_beta   90.00
_cell.angle_gamma   90.00
#
_symmetry.space_group_name_H-M   'P 1'
#
loop_
_entity.id
_entity.type
_entity.pdbx_description
1 polymer ?
#
loop_
_entity_poly.entity_id
_entity_poly.type
_entity_poly.pdbx_seq_one_letter_code
_entity_poly.pdbx_strand_id
1 'polypeptide(L)'
;MASNQEEAAGAAWEGADLERPIVGEDPQSQSLDDARHWAGVYRHLVNLEQQLFDVLARMIPTMPNEAQREAEQTNLPVLATQVERFRHRLDYWVKRQRDLERR
;
A
#
# COMPACT_ATOMS: atom_id res chain seq x y z
N MET A 1 -13.30 4.97 -25.54
CA MET A 1 -13.62 3.99 -24.49
C MET A 1 -12.35 3.19 -24.25
N ALA A 2 -11.39 3.77 -23.53
CA ALA A 2 -10.31 2.98 -22.95
C ALA A 2 -10.98 2.05 -21.94
N SER A 3 -10.76 0.76 -22.10
CA SER A 3 -11.56 -0.30 -21.46
C SER A 3 -11.27 -0.30 -19.95
N ASN A 4 -12.28 -0.50 -19.10
CA ASN A 4 -12.15 -0.66 -17.64
C ASN A 4 -10.97 -1.57 -17.20
N GLN A 5 -10.51 -2.49 -18.05
CA GLN A 5 -9.34 -3.33 -17.83
C GLN A 5 -8.00 -2.57 -17.88
N GLU A 6 -7.83 -1.62 -18.79
CA GLU A 6 -6.62 -0.79 -18.86
C GLU A 6 -6.55 0.16 -17.66
N GLU A 7 -7.70 0.67 -17.20
CA GLU A 7 -7.79 1.49 -15.99
C GLU A 7 -7.50 0.69 -14.72
N ALA A 8 -7.99 -0.56 -14.61
CA ALA A 8 -7.71 -1.42 -13.47
C ALA A 8 -6.24 -1.89 -13.42
N ALA A 9 -5.66 -2.25 -14.57
CA ALA A 9 -4.24 -2.59 -14.66
C ALA A 9 -3.36 -1.35 -14.38
N GLY A 10 -3.72 -0.19 -14.93
CA GLY A 10 -3.08 1.09 -14.65
C GLY A 10 -3.13 1.45 -13.17
N ALA A 11 -4.29 1.28 -12.52
CA ALA A 11 -4.45 1.51 -11.08
C ALA A 11 -3.61 0.56 -10.21
N ALA A 12 -3.41 -0.69 -10.62
CA ALA A 12 -2.52 -1.63 -9.95
C ALA A 12 -1.03 -1.19 -10.07
N TRP A 13 -0.61 -0.73 -11.24
CA TRP A 13 0.75 -0.20 -11.47
C TRP A 13 0.98 1.15 -10.78
N GLU A 14 0.00 2.07 -10.81
CA GLU A 14 0.04 3.34 -10.07
C GLU A 14 -0.07 3.16 -8.56
N GLY A 15 -0.70 2.07 -8.12
CA GLY A 15 -0.77 1.66 -6.71
C GLY A 15 0.58 1.22 -6.16
N ALA A 16 1.48 0.79 -7.04
CA ALA A 16 2.79 0.21 -6.74
C ALA A 16 3.97 1.21 -6.77
N ASP A 17 3.75 2.47 -7.15
CA ASP A 17 4.78 3.52 -7.06
C ASP A 17 5.07 3.88 -5.59
N LEU A 18 6.24 3.45 -5.11
CA LEU A 18 6.70 3.62 -3.72
C LEU A 18 6.68 5.07 -3.25
N GLU A 19 6.94 6.02 -4.15
CA GLU A 19 7.07 7.44 -3.82
C GLU A 19 5.74 8.21 -3.97
N ARG A 20 4.69 7.56 -4.49
CA ARG A 20 3.43 8.23 -4.75
C ARG A 20 2.65 8.52 -3.46
N PRO A 21 2.38 9.80 -3.14
CA PRO A 21 1.50 10.16 -2.04
C PRO A 21 0.06 9.66 -2.24
N ILE A 22 -0.69 9.56 -1.14
CA ILE A 22 -2.15 9.48 -1.22
C ILE A 22 -2.69 10.86 -1.61
N VAL A 23 -3.82 10.90 -2.34
CA VAL A 23 -4.46 12.16 -2.71
C VAL A 23 -4.74 13.01 -1.47
N GLY A 24 -4.32 14.27 -1.49
CA GLY A 24 -4.46 15.20 -0.36
C GLY A 24 -3.28 15.22 0.60
N GLU A 25 -2.32 14.31 0.45
CA GLU A 25 -1.10 14.31 1.24
C GLU A 25 -0.13 15.38 0.75
N ASP A 26 0.34 16.22 1.67
CA ASP A 26 1.45 17.16 1.45
C ASP A 26 2.69 16.72 2.26
N PRO A 27 3.66 16.05 1.63
CA PRO A 27 4.91 15.64 2.30
C PRO A 27 5.73 16.82 2.84
N GLN A 28 5.52 18.05 2.33
CA GLN A 28 6.28 19.21 2.78
C GLN A 28 5.68 19.88 4.02
N SER A 29 4.49 19.45 4.46
CA SER A 29 3.80 20.02 5.63
C SER A 29 4.67 20.02 6.89
N GLN A 30 4.78 21.17 7.53
CA GLN A 30 5.47 21.33 8.82
C GLN A 30 4.53 21.15 10.02
N SER A 31 3.28 20.74 9.77
CA SER A 31 2.29 20.49 10.82
C SER A 31 2.56 19.15 11.50
N LEU A 32 2.68 19.16 12.83
CA LEU A 32 2.75 17.94 13.61
C LEU A 32 1.45 17.13 13.53
N ASP A 33 0.30 17.81 13.42
CA ASP A 33 -1.00 17.16 13.30
C ASP A 33 -1.14 16.44 11.94
N ASP A 34 -0.63 17.02 10.86
CA ASP A 34 -0.59 16.34 9.55
C ASP A 34 0.31 15.11 9.62
N ALA A 35 1.47 15.22 10.28
CA ALA A 35 2.37 14.08 10.42
C ALA A 35 1.75 12.92 11.21
N ARG A 36 1.02 13.23 12.29
CA ARG A 36 0.26 12.24 13.06
C ARG A 36 -0.89 11.66 12.24
N HIS A 37 -1.61 12.50 11.51
CA HIS A 37 -2.74 12.09 10.68
C HIS A 37 -2.29 11.07 9.62
N TRP A 38 -1.29 11.42 8.80
CA TRP A 38 -0.82 10.55 7.73
C TRP A 38 -0.11 9.29 8.25
N ALA A 39 0.64 9.37 9.35
CA ALA A 39 1.17 8.18 10.02
C ALA A 39 0.04 7.24 10.49
N GLY A 40 -1.10 7.79 10.93
CA GLY A 40 -2.31 7.03 11.25
C GLY A 40 -2.92 6.36 10.01
N VAL A 41 -3.14 7.13 8.94
CA VAL A 41 -3.71 6.65 7.68
C VAL A 41 -2.89 5.48 7.11
N TYR A 42 -1.57 5.65 6.97
CA TYR A 42 -0.71 4.58 6.44
C TYR A 42 -0.67 3.35 7.34
N ARG A 43 -0.77 3.51 8.67
CA ARG A 43 -0.85 2.36 9.59
C ARG A 43 -2.13 1.56 9.39
N HIS A 44 -3.26 2.21 9.14
CA HIS A 44 -4.50 1.51 8.82
C HIS A 44 -4.38 0.72 7.51
N LEU A 45 -3.75 1.31 6.47
CA LEU A 45 -3.56 0.65 5.18
C LEU A 45 -2.60 -0.55 5.27
N VAL A 46 -1.46 -0.41 5.94
CA VAL A 46 -0.53 -1.52 6.16
C VAL A 46 -1.21 -2.67 6.92
N ASN A 47 -2.04 -2.36 7.92
CA ASN A 47 -2.78 -3.37 8.67
C ASN A 47 -3.82 -4.08 7.80
N LEU A 48 -4.58 -3.35 6.98
CA LEU A 48 -5.54 -3.92 6.04
C LEU A 48 -4.86 -4.91 5.09
N GLU A 49 -3.76 -4.50 4.47
CA GLU A 49 -3.09 -5.33 3.48
C GLU A 49 -2.39 -6.55 4.09
N GLN A 50 -1.86 -6.43 5.32
CA GLN A 50 -1.35 -7.59 6.04
C GLN A 50 -2.45 -8.63 6.29
N GLN A 51 -3.66 -8.20 6.64
CA GLN A 51 -4.80 -9.12 6.80
C GLN A 51 -5.20 -9.77 5.47
N LEU A 52 -5.16 -9.04 4.36
CA LEU A 52 -5.39 -9.59 3.03
C LEU A 52 -4.33 -10.64 2.67
N PHE A 53 -3.06 -10.37 2.96
CA PHE A 53 -1.98 -11.35 2.80
C PHE A 53 -2.24 -12.63 3.59
N ASP A 54 -2.63 -12.51 4.86
CA ASP A 54 -2.92 -13.68 5.70
C ASP A 54 -4.08 -14.51 5.14
N VAL A 55 -5.09 -13.86 4.55
CA VAL A 55 -6.20 -14.54 3.87
C VAL A 55 -5.69 -15.28 2.62
N LEU A 56 -4.90 -14.62 1.77
CA LEU A 56 -4.36 -15.23 0.56
C LEU A 56 -3.42 -16.40 0.87
N ALA A 57 -2.57 -16.26 1.88
CA ALA A 57 -1.67 -17.34 2.34
C ALA A 57 -2.44 -18.60 2.78
N ARG A 58 -3.66 -18.44 3.29
CA ARG A 58 -4.55 -19.58 3.63
C ARG A 58 -5.31 -20.12 2.44
N MET A 59 -5.73 -19.27 1.50
CA MET A 59 -6.60 -19.66 0.39
C MET A 59 -5.84 -20.26 -0.79
N ILE A 60 -4.73 -19.64 -1.20
CA ILE A 60 -3.96 -20.02 -2.40
C ILE A 60 -3.56 -21.50 -2.40
N PRO A 61 -3.07 -22.10 -1.29
CA PRO A 61 -2.70 -23.52 -1.27
C PRO A 61 -3.88 -24.49 -1.42
N THR A 62 -5.12 -24.01 -1.25
CA THR A 62 -6.34 -24.82 -1.39
C THR A 62 -6.95 -24.78 -2.80
N MET A 63 -6.38 -23.96 -3.68
CA MET A 63 -6.87 -23.78 -5.05
C MET A 63 -6.40 -24.91 -5.97
N PRO A 64 -7.11 -25.16 -7.09
CA PRO A 64 -6.57 -25.96 -8.19
C PRO A 64 -5.25 -25.37 -8.72
N ASN A 65 -4.37 -26.23 -9.23
CA ASN A 65 -3.01 -25.87 -9.64
C ASN A 65 -2.94 -24.68 -10.61
N GLU A 66 -3.88 -24.58 -11.55
CA GLU A 66 -3.95 -23.47 -12.52
C GLU A 66 -4.26 -22.14 -11.82
N ALA A 67 -5.24 -22.14 -10.91
CA ALA A 67 -5.65 -20.96 -10.16
C ALA A 67 -4.60 -20.54 -9.12
N GLN A 68 -3.95 -21.50 -8.47
CA GLN A 68 -2.82 -21.24 -7.58
C GLN A 68 -1.69 -20.51 -8.32
N ARG A 69 -1.25 -21.06 -9.46
CA ARG A 69 -0.18 -20.47 -10.26
C ARG A 69 -0.50 -19.05 -10.72
N GLU A 70 -1.72 -18.83 -11.20
CA GLU A 70 -2.16 -17.49 -11.59
C GLU A 70 -2.09 -16.53 -10.40
N ALA A 71 -2.67 -16.89 -9.25
CA ALA A 71 -2.66 -16.04 -8.06
C ALA A 71 -1.25 -15.70 -7.55
N GLU A 72 -0.34 -16.67 -7.58
CA GLU A 72 1.06 -16.47 -7.17
C GLU A 72 1.84 -15.56 -8.13
N GLN A 73 1.53 -15.60 -9.43
CA GLN A 73 2.27 -14.88 -10.45
C GLN A 73 1.74 -13.47 -10.71
N THR A 74 0.45 -13.22 -10.56
CA THR A 74 -0.16 -11.94 -10.94
C THR A 74 -0.74 -11.17 -9.75
N ASN A 75 -1.35 -11.85 -8.78
CA ASN A 75 -2.01 -11.18 -7.66
C ASN A 75 -1.05 -10.89 -6.50
N LEU A 76 -0.25 -11.88 -6.07
CA LEU A 76 0.67 -11.71 -4.95
C LEU A 76 1.70 -10.59 -5.16
N PRO A 77 2.35 -10.45 -6.34
CA PRO A 77 3.34 -9.40 -6.54
C PRO A 77 2.73 -8.00 -6.44
N VAL A 78 1.54 -7.81 -7.01
CA VAL A 78 0.82 -6.52 -6.98
C VAL A 78 0.51 -6.11 -5.54
N LEU A 79 0.04 -7.05 -4.70
CA LEU A 79 -0.21 -6.77 -3.28
C LEU A 79 1.08 -6.55 -2.50
N ALA A 80 2.15 -7.29 -2.80
CA ALA A 80 3.44 -7.11 -2.16
C ALA A 80 3.99 -5.69 -2.38
N THR A 81 3.90 -5.18 -3.61
CA THR A 81 4.38 -3.82 -3.91
C THR A 81 3.51 -2.73 -3.28
N GLN A 82 2.19 -2.92 -3.18
CA GLN A 82 1.33 -1.98 -2.46
C GLN A 82 1.67 -1.92 -0.96
N VAL A 83 1.92 -3.08 -0.33
CA VAL A 83 2.37 -3.15 1.08
C VAL A 83 3.69 -2.43 1.26
N GLU A 84 4.64 -2.66 0.36
CA GLU A 84 5.94 -2.01 0.42
C GLU A 84 5.82 -0.49 0.32
N ARG A 85 4.99 0.01 -0.61
CA ARG A 85 4.68 1.43 -0.72
C ARG A 85 4.13 1.98 0.59
N PHE A 86 3.09 1.37 1.16
CA PHE A 86 2.48 1.91 2.37
C PHE A 86 3.40 1.83 3.59
N ARG A 87 4.26 0.81 3.68
CA ARG A 87 5.30 0.74 4.72
C ARG A 87 6.33 1.84 4.57
N HIS A 88 6.83 2.07 3.36
CA HIS A 88 7.78 3.14 3.09
C HIS A 88 7.21 4.52 3.45
N ARG A 89 5.97 4.79 3.05
CA ARG A 89 5.29 6.05 3.39
C ARG A 89 4.97 6.17 4.89
N LEU A 90 4.65 5.07 5.56
CA LEU A 90 4.48 5.05 7.02
C LEU A 90 5.78 5.45 7.72
N ASP A 91 6.90 4.87 7.30
CA ASP A 91 8.22 5.17 7.87
C ASP A 91 8.61 6.63 7.66
N TYR A 92 8.32 7.18 6.49
CA TYR A 92 8.47 8.60 6.20
C TYR A 92 7.74 9.47 7.24
N TRP A 93 6.44 9.23 7.45
CA TRP A 93 5.64 10.05 8.36
C TRP A 93 5.98 9.84 9.83
N VAL A 94 6.31 8.61 10.23
CA VAL A 94 6.77 8.33 11.60
C VAL A 94 8.08 9.07 11.89
N LYS A 95 9.01 9.09 10.93
CA LYS A 95 10.25 9.87 11.06
C LYS A 95 9.94 11.36 11.16
N ARG A 96 9.09 11.87 10.27
CA ARG A 96 8.70 13.29 10.24
C ARG A 96 7.99 13.73 11.51
N GLN A 97 7.08 12.92 12.04
CA GLN A 97 6.42 13.15 13.31
C GLN A 97 7.45 13.32 14.43
N ARG A 98 8.42 12.40 14.55
CA ARG A 98 9.49 12.48 15.55
C ARG A 98 10.35 13.73 15.40
N ASP A 99 10.64 14.13 14.16
CA ASP A 99 11.42 15.33 13.89
C ASP A 99 10.67 16.60 14.30
N LEU A 100 9.34 16.66 14.08
CA LEU A 100 8.50 17.78 14.46
C LEU A 100 8.20 17.83 15.96
N GLU A 101 8.09 16.68 16.65
CA GLU A 101 7.93 16.60 18.11
C GLU A 101 9.16 17.08 18.88
N ARG A 102 10.33 17.11 18.24
CA ARG A 102 11.60 17.54 18.83
C ARG A 102 11.93 19.02 18.59
N ARG A 103 11.13 19.73 17.80
CA ARG A 103 11.30 21.17 17.53
C ARG A 103 10.61 22.00 18.59
#